data_AF-A0A5T6K2L9-F1
#
_entry.id   AF-A0A5T6K2L9-F1
#
_cell.length_a   1.000
_cell.length_b   1.000
_cell.length_c   1.000
_cell.angle_alpha   90.00
_cell.angle_beta   90.00
_cell.angle_gamma   90.00
#
_symmetry.space_group_name_H-M   'P 1'
#
loop_
_entity.id
_entity.type
_entity.pdbx_description
1 polymer ?
#
loop_
_entity_poly.entity_id
_entity_poly.type
_entity_poly.pdbx_seq_one_letter_code
_entity_poly.pdbx_strand_id
1 'polypeptide(L)'
;QTVDFSVGAEGLRHVPGDVIEVCDEDYAGVSLGGRILSVDRARRILTLDREITLPSSGTTLISLVDGEGLPVSVDVQSVTDGVQVQVSRIPDGVAEYSVWGLKLPTLRQRLFRCVAVRENDNGTYAITAVQHVPEKESIVDNGASFDPQPGTIHGTVPPAIQHLTTEILAEEGQYQVLARWDTPRVVKGVSFSLRLNVAAEDGSDRLV
;
A
#
# COMPACT_ATOMS: atom_id res chain seq x y z
N GLN A 1 -7.52 2.79 -6.32
CA GLN A 1 -8.36 3.69 -7.15
C GLN A 1 -7.64 3.92 -8.48
N THR A 2 -8.40 4.06 -9.56
CA THR A 2 -7.90 4.49 -10.87
C THR A 2 -8.44 5.89 -11.15
N VAL A 3 -7.63 6.75 -11.74
CA VAL A 3 -8.03 8.08 -12.22
C VAL A 3 -7.69 8.20 -13.70
N ASP A 4 -8.57 8.90 -14.41
CA ASP A 4 -8.41 9.24 -15.82
C ASP A 4 -8.62 10.75 -15.95
N PHE A 5 -7.63 11.45 -16.49
CA PHE A 5 -7.69 12.90 -16.66
C PHE A 5 -6.94 13.32 -17.93
N SER A 6 -7.25 14.53 -18.43
CA SER A 6 -6.62 15.08 -19.63
C SER A 6 -5.72 16.26 -19.29
N VAL A 7 -4.57 16.34 -19.95
CA VAL A 7 -3.56 17.38 -19.80
C VAL A 7 -3.12 17.91 -21.16
N GLY A 8 -2.49 19.09 -21.17
CA GLY A 8 -1.83 19.59 -22.37
C GLY A 8 -0.50 18.87 -22.64
N ALA A 9 0.33 19.44 -23.52
CA ALA A 9 1.62 18.87 -23.89
C ALA A 9 2.59 18.69 -22.71
N GLU A 10 2.38 19.40 -21.59
CA GLU A 10 3.14 19.18 -20.37
C GLU A 10 3.00 17.75 -19.80
N GLY A 11 1.91 17.05 -20.12
CA GLY A 11 1.69 15.65 -19.74
C GLY A 11 2.67 14.67 -20.36
N LEU A 12 3.25 15.00 -21.51
CA LEU A 12 4.25 14.18 -22.20
C LEU A 12 5.57 14.06 -21.43
N ARG A 13 5.77 14.88 -20.40
CA ARG A 13 6.91 14.76 -19.50
C ARG A 13 6.86 13.48 -18.68
N HIS A 14 5.68 12.88 -18.55
CA HIS A 14 5.48 11.65 -17.81
C HIS A 14 5.38 10.45 -18.76
N VAL A 15 5.97 9.34 -18.34
CA VAL A 15 5.87 8.05 -19.01
C VAL A 15 5.18 7.02 -18.11
N PRO A 16 4.60 5.96 -18.69
CA PRO A 16 4.11 4.83 -17.89
C PRO A 16 5.18 4.36 -16.91
N GLY A 17 4.79 4.23 -15.64
CA GLY A 17 5.69 3.92 -14.53
C GLY A 17 5.99 5.12 -13.61
N ASP A 18 5.87 6.36 -14.09
CA ASP A 18 6.13 7.54 -13.26
C ASP A 18 5.12 7.69 -12.13
N VAL A 19 5.60 8.16 -10.97
CA VAL A 19 4.74 8.55 -9.84
C VAL A 19 4.49 10.04 -9.92
N ILE A 20 3.21 10.40 -10.09
CA ILE A 20 2.74 11.76 -10.27
C ILE A 20 1.84 12.18 -9.11
N GLU A 21 2.00 13.43 -8.68
CA GLU A 21 1.09 14.07 -7.72
C GLU A 21 -0.14 14.59 -8.48
N VAL A 22 -1.34 14.26 -7.99
CA VAL A 22 -2.60 14.71 -8.60
C VAL A 22 -3.33 15.65 -7.65
N CYS A 23 -3.50 16.90 -8.09
CA CYS A 23 -4.28 17.94 -7.42
C CYS A 23 -5.75 17.86 -7.86
N ASP A 24 -6.49 16.89 -7.32
CA ASP A 24 -7.88 16.60 -7.66
C ASP A 24 -8.85 17.55 -6.92
N GLU A 25 -9.44 18.49 -7.65
CA GLU A 25 -10.40 19.48 -7.11
C GLU A 25 -11.72 18.84 -6.69
N ASP A 26 -12.22 17.83 -7.41
CA ASP A 26 -13.48 17.12 -7.09
C ASP A 26 -13.34 16.34 -5.78
N TYR A 27 -12.15 15.76 -5.54
CA TYR A 27 -11.84 15.10 -4.28
C TYR A 27 -11.65 16.07 -3.11
N ALA A 28 -11.02 17.21 -3.36
CA ALA A 28 -10.68 18.17 -2.32
C ALA A 28 -11.79 19.17 -1.99
N GLY A 29 -12.73 19.38 -2.90
CA GLY A 29 -13.80 20.38 -2.79
C GLY A 29 -13.31 21.84 -2.86
N VAL A 30 -12.08 22.06 -3.30
CA VAL A 30 -11.43 23.38 -3.41
C VAL A 30 -10.52 23.42 -4.64
N SER A 31 -10.29 24.62 -5.19
CA SER A 31 -9.34 24.83 -6.30
C SER A 31 -7.91 24.49 -5.86
N LEU A 32 -7.30 23.53 -6.54
CA LEU A 32 -5.97 23.01 -6.18
C LEU A 32 -4.96 23.06 -7.31
N GLY A 33 -5.37 23.37 -8.54
CA GLY A 33 -4.43 23.45 -9.65
C GLY A 33 -4.96 24.29 -10.80
N GLY A 34 -4.06 24.69 -11.68
CA GLY A 34 -4.45 25.53 -12.81
C GLY A 34 -3.28 26.03 -13.63
N ARG A 35 -3.43 27.25 -14.14
CA ARG A 35 -2.46 27.97 -14.97
C ARG A 35 -2.13 29.33 -14.40
N ILE A 36 -0.87 29.75 -14.58
CA ILE A 36 -0.44 31.10 -14.24
C ILE A 36 -0.81 32.04 -15.39
N LEU A 37 -1.54 33.11 -15.12
CA LEU A 37 -1.88 34.14 -16.10
C LEU A 37 -0.83 35.25 -16.21
N SER A 38 -0.11 35.56 -15.13
CA SER A 38 0.97 36.56 -15.16
C SER A 38 2.00 36.34 -14.05
N VAL A 39 3.23 36.83 -14.26
CA VAL A 39 4.37 36.66 -13.35
C VAL A 39 5.04 38.02 -13.08
N ASP A 40 4.90 38.56 -11.87
CA ASP A 40 5.68 39.71 -11.38
C ASP A 40 6.87 39.20 -10.55
N ARG A 41 8.05 39.08 -11.20
CA ARG A 41 9.27 38.60 -10.54
C ARG A 41 9.83 39.56 -9.50
N ALA A 42 9.61 40.86 -9.64
CA ALA A 42 10.12 41.85 -8.70
C ALA A 42 9.38 41.77 -7.36
N ARG A 43 8.05 41.61 -7.40
CA ARG A 43 7.22 41.47 -6.20
C ARG A 43 7.01 40.03 -5.74
N ARG A 44 7.42 39.06 -6.56
CA ARG A 44 7.18 37.62 -6.41
C ARG A 44 5.69 37.29 -6.35
N ILE A 45 4.92 37.87 -7.26
CA ILE A 45 3.47 37.67 -7.36
C ILE A 45 3.17 36.86 -8.61
N LEU A 46 2.38 35.80 -8.44
CA LEU A 46 1.78 35.00 -9.51
C LEU A 46 0.30 35.34 -9.57
N THR A 47 -0.23 35.63 -10.77
CA THR A 47 -1.69 35.73 -10.97
C THR A 47 -2.17 34.38 -11.48
N LEU A 48 -3.12 33.76 -10.78
CA LEU A 48 -3.68 32.45 -11.15
C LEU A 48 -4.92 32.60 -12.04
N ASP A 49 -5.25 31.54 -12.77
CA ASP A 49 -6.44 31.44 -13.64
C ASP A 49 -7.77 31.32 -12.88
N ARG A 50 -7.72 31.03 -11.58
CA ARG A 50 -8.88 30.86 -10.71
C ARG A 50 -8.56 31.29 -9.28
N GLU A 51 -9.61 31.58 -8.52
CA GLU A 51 -9.50 31.93 -7.12
C GLU A 51 -9.06 30.74 -6.26
N ILE A 52 -8.25 31.03 -5.26
CA ILE A 52 -7.82 30.10 -4.21
C ILE A 52 -8.08 30.70 -2.83
N THR A 53 -8.28 29.81 -1.85
CA THR A 53 -8.47 30.20 -0.46
C THR A 53 -7.38 29.56 0.40
N LEU A 54 -6.69 30.36 1.20
CA LEU A 54 -5.71 29.85 2.15
C LEU A 54 -6.41 29.30 3.41
N PRO A 55 -5.90 28.21 4.00
CA PRO A 55 -6.35 27.73 5.29
C PRO A 55 -6.00 28.74 6.39
N SER A 56 -6.79 28.74 7.47
CA SER A 56 -6.58 29.61 8.63
C SER A 56 -5.34 29.25 9.46
N SER A 57 -4.76 28.07 9.25
CA SER A 57 -3.54 27.61 9.92
C SER A 57 -2.74 26.63 9.06
N GLY A 58 -1.46 26.48 9.39
CA GLY A 58 -0.51 25.63 8.68
C GLY A 58 0.13 26.29 7.47
N THR A 59 1.20 25.68 6.97
CA THR A 59 1.95 26.19 5.81
C THR A 59 1.32 25.70 4.52
N THR A 60 0.99 26.62 3.63
CA THR A 60 0.56 26.31 2.26
C THR A 60 1.74 26.45 1.32
N LEU A 61 1.97 25.45 0.47
CA LEU A 61 2.96 25.53 -0.61
C LEU A 61 2.25 25.59 -1.95
N ILE A 62 2.91 26.20 -2.93
CA ILE A 62 2.55 26.09 -4.34
C ILE A 62 3.66 25.33 -5.07
N SER A 63 3.26 24.27 -5.78
CA SER A 63 4.09 23.48 -6.66
C SER A 63 4.10 24.13 -8.04
N LEU A 64 5.28 24.42 -8.54
CA LEU A 64 5.55 25.03 -9.84
C LEU A 64 6.48 24.10 -10.61
N VAL A 65 6.61 24.32 -11.92
CA VAL A 65 7.61 23.63 -12.72
C VAL A 65 8.70 24.59 -13.14
N ASP A 66 9.96 24.25 -12.87
CA ASP A 66 11.10 25.07 -13.25
C ASP A 66 11.52 24.87 -14.73
N GLY A 67 12.58 25.57 -15.15
CA GLY A 67 13.11 25.51 -16.50
C GLY A 67 13.70 24.15 -16.89
N GLU A 68 14.00 23.28 -15.92
CA GLU A 68 14.45 21.91 -16.17
C GLU A 68 13.27 20.93 -16.26
N GLY A 69 12.04 21.41 -16.05
CA GLY A 69 10.85 20.58 -16.07
C GLY A 69 10.57 19.87 -14.75
N LEU A 70 11.26 20.23 -13.67
CA LEU A 70 11.13 19.59 -12.36
C LEU A 70 10.10 20.30 -11.47
N PRO A 71 9.32 19.56 -10.67
CA PRO A 71 8.39 20.16 -9.72
C PRO A 71 9.15 20.78 -8.54
N VAL A 72 8.92 22.06 -8.29
CA VAL A 72 9.51 22.83 -7.20
C VAL A 72 8.40 23.41 -6.33
N SER A 73 8.42 23.11 -5.04
CA SER A 73 7.49 23.68 -4.06
C SER A 73 8.07 24.94 -3.41
N VAL A 74 7.25 25.99 -3.31
CA VAL A 74 7.60 27.27 -2.68
C VAL A 74 6.48 27.71 -1.73
N ASP A 75 6.85 28.42 -0.66
CA ASP A 75 5.87 28.88 0.33
C ASP A 75 4.97 29.97 -0.25
N VAL A 76 3.67 29.85 0.02
CA VAL A 76 2.70 30.92 -0.21
C VAL A 76 2.72 31.86 1.00
N GLN A 77 3.03 33.12 0.77
CA GLN A 77 3.16 34.15 1.81
C GLN A 77 1.84 34.91 2.02
N SER A 78 1.14 35.23 0.94
CA SER A 78 -0.16 35.90 0.98
C SER A 78 -0.95 35.66 -0.30
N VAL A 79 -2.26 35.86 -0.22
CA VAL A 79 -3.17 35.87 -1.38
C VAL A 79 -3.98 37.17 -1.33
N THR A 80 -4.07 37.88 -2.45
CA THR A 80 -4.88 39.09 -2.64
C THR A 80 -5.92 38.83 -3.72
N ASP A 81 -7.16 39.25 -3.46
CA ASP A 81 -8.31 39.08 -4.35
C ASP A 81 -8.53 37.64 -4.85
N GLY A 82 -8.10 36.64 -4.06
CA GLY A 82 -8.19 35.21 -4.40
C GLY A 82 -7.25 34.72 -5.50
N VAL A 83 -6.72 35.61 -6.36
CA VAL A 83 -5.97 35.21 -7.57
C VAL A 83 -4.51 35.65 -7.58
N GLN A 84 -4.13 36.68 -6.80
CA GLN A 84 -2.76 37.16 -6.73
C GLN A 84 -2.04 36.51 -5.56
N VAL A 85 -1.09 35.63 -5.86
CA VAL A 85 -0.37 34.82 -4.86
C VAL A 85 1.05 35.32 -4.74
N GLN A 86 1.40 35.83 -3.55
CA GLN A 86 2.78 36.18 -3.24
C GLN A 86 3.52 34.96 -2.73
N VAL A 87 4.68 34.65 -3.32
CA VAL A 87 5.48 33.47 -3.01
C VAL A 87 6.87 33.83 -2.47
N SER A 88 7.49 32.92 -1.72
CA SER A 88 8.83 33.15 -1.17
C SER A 88 9.92 33.33 -2.23
N ARG A 89 9.78 32.65 -3.38
CA ARG A 89 10.59 32.86 -4.60
C ARG A 89 9.84 32.38 -5.83
N ILE A 90 10.21 32.87 -7.01
CA ILE A 90 9.74 32.36 -8.29
C ILE A 90 10.89 31.60 -8.96
N PRO A 91 10.80 30.26 -9.10
CA PRO A 91 11.82 29.47 -9.80
C PRO A 91 12.09 29.97 -11.22
N ASP A 92 13.29 29.67 -11.72
CA ASP A 92 13.64 29.95 -13.11
C ASP A 92 12.78 29.10 -14.04
N GLY A 93 12.46 29.62 -15.23
CA GLY A 93 11.58 28.95 -16.19
C GLY A 93 10.07 29.09 -15.94
N VAL A 94 9.64 29.49 -14.74
CA VAL A 94 8.23 29.81 -14.49
C VAL A 94 7.81 31.02 -15.33
N ALA A 95 6.77 30.83 -16.13
CA ALA A 95 6.24 31.83 -17.07
C ALA A 95 4.71 31.79 -17.14
N GLU A 96 4.11 32.69 -17.91
CA GLU A 96 2.69 32.62 -18.25
C GLU A 96 2.32 31.25 -18.83
N TYR A 97 1.13 30.78 -18.49
CA TYR A 97 0.58 29.45 -18.77
C TYR A 97 1.36 28.28 -18.17
N SER A 98 2.32 28.53 -17.27
CA SER A 98 2.91 27.46 -16.46
C SER A 98 1.87 26.83 -15.54
N VAL A 99 2.01 25.53 -15.28
CA VAL A 99 1.14 24.80 -14.38
C VAL A 99 1.47 25.14 -12.93
N TRP A 100 0.44 25.25 -12.10
CA TRP A 100 0.59 25.32 -10.66
C TRP A 100 -0.32 24.31 -9.95
N GLY A 101 0.07 23.89 -8.75
CA GLY A 101 -0.74 23.08 -7.85
C GLY A 101 -0.52 23.46 -6.39
N LEU A 102 -1.57 23.51 -5.57
CA LEU A 102 -1.47 23.82 -4.15
C LEU A 102 -1.24 22.56 -3.32
N LYS A 103 -0.40 22.71 -2.29
CA LYS A 103 -0.19 21.73 -1.23
C LYS A 103 -0.68 22.33 0.07
N LEU A 104 -1.87 21.90 0.48
CA LEU A 104 -2.53 22.37 1.70
C LEU A 104 -2.12 21.49 2.89
N PRO A 105 -1.91 22.07 4.09
CA PRO A 105 -1.49 21.34 5.29
C PRO A 105 -2.51 20.30 5.77
N THR A 106 -3.80 20.53 5.48
CA THR A 106 -4.91 19.65 5.89
C THR A 106 -5.25 18.59 4.85
N LEU A 107 -4.66 18.64 3.66
CA LEU A 107 -4.98 17.75 2.56
C LEU A 107 -3.83 16.77 2.31
N ARG A 108 -4.11 15.47 2.45
CA ARG A 108 -3.13 14.44 2.13
C ARG A 108 -2.87 14.43 0.63
N GLN A 109 -1.61 14.62 0.24
CA GLN A 109 -1.18 14.47 -1.14
C GLN A 109 -1.47 13.06 -1.63
N ARG A 110 -1.92 12.96 -2.88
CA ARG A 110 -2.28 11.69 -3.51
C ARG A 110 -1.36 11.45 -4.67
N LEU A 111 -0.55 10.41 -4.52
CA LEU A 111 0.36 9.96 -5.56
C LEU A 111 -0.35 8.91 -6.40
N PHE A 112 -0.13 8.96 -7.71
CA PHE A 112 -0.64 8.01 -8.67
C PHE A 112 0.52 7.54 -9.54
N ARG A 113 0.53 6.26 -9.91
CA ARG A 113 1.47 5.71 -10.88
C ARG A 113 0.81 5.74 -12.25
N CYS A 114 1.45 6.41 -13.21
CA CYS A 114 1.00 6.44 -14.59
C CYS A 114 1.01 5.01 -15.17
N VAL A 115 -0.09 4.61 -15.81
CA VAL A 115 -0.25 3.30 -16.48
C VAL A 115 -0.25 3.48 -17.99
N ALA A 116 -0.88 4.54 -18.49
CA ALA A 116 -0.96 4.83 -19.90
C ALA A 116 -1.01 6.34 -20.16
N VAL A 117 -0.43 6.74 -21.29
CA VAL A 117 -0.56 8.07 -21.88
C VAL A 117 -1.06 7.88 -23.31
N ARG A 118 -2.16 8.52 -23.67
CA ARG A 118 -2.77 8.46 -25.00
C ARG A 118 -2.98 9.86 -25.54
N GLU A 119 -2.60 10.08 -26.79
CA GLU A 119 -2.90 11.34 -27.50
C GLU A 119 -4.37 11.38 -27.94
N ASN A 120 -5.00 12.54 -27.78
CA ASN A 120 -6.34 12.86 -28.26
C ASN A 120 -6.28 13.71 -29.54
N ASP A 121 -7.38 13.73 -30.30
CA ASP A 121 -7.44 14.41 -31.60
C ASP A 121 -7.38 15.96 -31.54
N ASN A 122 -7.38 16.53 -30.34
CA ASN A 122 -7.37 17.98 -30.09
C ASN A 122 -6.03 18.50 -29.52
N GLY A 123 -4.97 17.70 -29.58
CA GLY A 123 -3.64 18.07 -29.06
C GLY A 123 -3.50 18.00 -27.53
N THR A 124 -4.48 17.38 -26.85
CA THR A 124 -4.39 17.02 -25.43
C THR A 124 -4.00 15.55 -25.27
N TYR A 125 -3.56 15.19 -24.07
CA TYR A 125 -3.14 13.83 -23.73
C TYR A 125 -3.98 13.32 -22.57
N ALA A 126 -4.56 12.13 -22.72
CA ALA A 126 -5.23 11.41 -21.66
C ALA A 126 -4.20 10.60 -20.86
N ILE A 127 -4.21 10.76 -19.54
CA ILE A 127 -3.39 10.00 -18.59
C ILE A 127 -4.31 9.10 -17.77
N THR A 128 -4.03 7.80 -17.82
CA THR A 128 -4.63 6.79 -16.92
C THR A 128 -3.60 6.47 -15.84
N ALA A 129 -3.98 6.61 -14.58
CA ALA A 129 -3.08 6.36 -13.47
C ALA A 129 -3.77 5.61 -12.32
N VAL A 130 -3.03 4.76 -11.62
CA VAL A 130 -3.51 4.01 -10.44
C VAL A 130 -2.90 4.57 -9.18
N GLN A 131 -3.69 4.67 -8.12
CA GLN A 131 -3.22 5.26 -6.86
C GLN A 131 -1.98 4.53 -6.35
N HIS A 132 -0.90 5.29 -6.20
CA HIS A 132 0.35 4.82 -5.63
C HIS A 132 0.34 5.10 -4.13
N VAL A 133 0.44 4.04 -3.35
CA VAL A 133 0.62 4.12 -1.89
C VAL A 133 1.99 3.49 -1.62
N PRO A 134 3.06 4.28 -1.47
CA PRO A 134 4.42 3.74 -1.28
C PRO A 134 4.50 2.77 -0.10
N GLU A 135 3.75 3.06 0.97
CA GLU A 135 3.62 2.24 2.17
C GLU A 135 2.94 0.89 1.89
N LYS A 136 2.14 0.76 0.83
CA LYS A 136 1.44 -0.48 0.53
C LYS A 136 2.41 -1.55 0.04
N GLU A 137 3.42 -1.20 -0.77
CA GLU A 137 4.44 -2.15 -1.21
C GLU A 137 5.21 -2.68 0.02
N SER A 138 5.61 -1.82 0.97
CA SER A 138 6.30 -2.29 2.19
C SER A 138 5.40 -3.06 3.16
N ILE A 139 4.10 -2.75 3.24
CA ILE A 139 3.13 -3.51 4.05
C ILE A 139 2.81 -4.88 3.39
N VAL A 140 2.78 -4.95 2.06
CA VAL A 140 2.55 -6.19 1.31
C VAL A 140 3.80 -7.07 1.27
N ASP A 141 4.99 -6.50 1.13
CA ASP A 141 6.29 -7.20 1.11
C ASP A 141 6.74 -7.67 2.49
N ASN A 142 6.40 -6.95 3.56
CA ASN A 142 6.53 -7.49 4.92
C ASN A 142 5.51 -8.61 5.21
N GLY A 143 4.67 -8.95 4.23
CA GLY A 143 3.56 -9.85 4.38
C GLY A 143 2.50 -9.29 5.30
N ALA A 144 1.28 -9.79 5.18
CA ALA A 144 0.55 -10.03 6.41
C ALA A 144 1.43 -10.95 7.26
N SER A 145 2.19 -10.38 8.20
CA SER A 145 2.59 -11.11 9.39
C SER A 145 1.28 -11.40 10.09
N PHE A 146 0.67 -12.53 9.74
CA PHE A 146 -0.12 -13.24 10.72
C PHE A 146 0.90 -13.48 11.82
N ASP A 147 0.84 -12.71 12.91
CA ASP A 147 1.36 -13.22 14.16
C ASP A 147 0.83 -14.65 14.20
N PRO A 148 1.71 -15.68 14.22
CA PRO A 148 1.21 -16.98 14.61
C PRO A 148 0.50 -16.69 15.93
N GLN A 149 -0.84 -16.78 15.92
CA GLN A 149 -1.67 -16.53 17.09
C GLN A 149 -0.89 -17.12 18.24
N PRO A 150 -0.58 -16.35 19.32
CA PRO A 150 0.32 -16.81 20.36
C PRO A 150 -0.12 -18.22 20.66
N GLY A 151 0.71 -19.19 20.27
CA GLY A 151 0.30 -20.58 20.29
C GLY A 151 -0.14 -20.75 21.72
N THR A 152 -1.44 -20.94 21.91
CA THR A 152 -1.97 -20.95 23.27
C THR A 152 -1.12 -21.97 23.99
N ILE A 153 -0.77 -21.71 25.24
CA ILE A 153 -0.05 -22.67 26.09
C ILE A 153 -0.74 -24.07 26.14
N HIS A 154 -1.90 -24.23 25.47
CA HIS A 154 -2.64 -25.46 25.20
C HIS A 154 -3.07 -25.65 23.71
N GLY A 155 -2.22 -25.30 22.74
CA GLY A 155 -2.58 -25.27 21.31
C GLY A 155 -2.34 -26.54 20.48
N THR A 156 -1.84 -27.62 21.07
CA THR A 156 -1.63 -28.87 20.32
C THR A 156 -2.81 -29.80 20.52
N VAL A 157 -3.75 -29.82 19.59
CA VAL A 157 -4.73 -30.91 19.50
C VAL A 157 -3.98 -32.15 19.00
N PRO A 158 -3.86 -33.23 19.78
CA PRO A 158 -3.22 -34.46 19.31
C PRO A 158 -3.91 -34.95 18.03
N PRO A 159 -3.17 -35.43 17.02
CA PRO A 159 -3.81 -35.94 15.81
C PRO A 159 -4.73 -37.11 16.16
N ALA A 160 -5.92 -37.14 15.55
CA ALA A 160 -6.84 -38.26 15.73
C ALA A 160 -6.17 -39.56 15.25
N ILE A 161 -6.24 -40.61 16.07
CA ILE A 161 -5.84 -41.96 15.68
C ILE A 161 -7.01 -42.57 14.90
N GLN A 162 -6.74 -43.01 13.68
CA GLN A 162 -7.72 -43.67 12.82
C GLN A 162 -7.22 -45.04 12.41
N HIS A 163 -8.15 -45.94 12.08
CA HIS A 163 -7.88 -47.29 11.58
C HIS A 163 -6.84 -48.06 12.42
N LEU A 164 -6.92 -47.93 13.75
CA LEU A 164 -6.07 -48.73 14.63
C LEU A 164 -6.39 -50.21 14.43
N THR A 165 -5.41 -50.96 13.94
CA THR A 165 -5.47 -52.42 13.82
C THR A 165 -4.32 -53.05 14.59
N THR A 166 -4.58 -54.23 15.14
CA THR A 166 -3.60 -55.04 15.85
C THR A 166 -3.60 -56.46 15.29
N GLU A 167 -2.41 -56.95 14.98
CA GLU A 167 -2.18 -58.33 14.54
C GLU A 167 -1.28 -59.01 15.58
N ILE A 168 -1.68 -60.20 16.02
CA ILE A 168 -0.88 -61.03 16.92
C ILE A 168 -0.25 -62.14 16.09
N LEU A 169 1.08 -62.18 16.05
CA LEU A 169 1.86 -63.24 15.45
C LEU A 169 2.46 -64.07 16.59
N ALA A 170 2.12 -65.36 16.63
CA ALA A 170 2.69 -66.30 17.58
C ALA A 170 3.62 -67.25 16.81
N GLU A 171 4.93 -67.10 17.01
CA GLU A 171 5.95 -68.00 16.45
C GLU A 171 6.89 -68.47 17.57
N GLU A 172 7.13 -69.78 17.63
CA GLU A 172 8.13 -70.42 18.50
C GLU A 172 8.19 -69.91 19.95
N GLY A 173 7.02 -69.77 20.60
CA GLY A 173 6.94 -69.38 22.01
C GLY A 173 7.12 -67.88 22.28
N GLN A 174 7.17 -67.05 21.23
CA GLN A 174 7.15 -65.60 21.33
C GLN A 174 5.84 -65.04 20.75
N TYR A 175 5.25 -64.08 21.45
CA TYR A 175 4.13 -63.29 20.95
C TYR A 175 4.69 -61.98 20.42
N GLN A 176 4.47 -61.71 19.14
CA GLN A 176 4.71 -60.41 18.53
C GLN A 176 3.38 -59.73 18.26
N VAL A 177 3.30 -58.44 18.58
CA VAL A 177 2.11 -57.62 18.31
C VAL A 177 2.52 -56.52 17.34
N LEU A 178 1.86 -56.49 16.19
CA LEU A 178 2.01 -55.43 15.22
C LEU A 178 0.79 -54.52 15.29
N ALA A 179 1.00 -53.28 15.73
CA ALA A 179 -0.02 -52.24 15.71
C ALA A 179 0.20 -51.31 14.50
N ARG A 180 -0.86 -51.07 13.72
CA ARG A 180 -0.88 -50.09 12.63
C ARG A 180 -1.99 -49.08 12.89
N TRP A 181 -1.72 -47.81 12.63
CA TRP A 181 -2.71 -46.75 12.73
C TRP A 181 -2.37 -45.61 11.78
N ASP A 182 -3.39 -44.83 11.43
CA ASP A 182 -3.25 -43.63 10.62
C ASP A 182 -3.35 -42.38 11.50
N THR A 183 -2.57 -41.37 11.13
CA THR A 183 -2.76 -40.00 11.64
C THR A 183 -2.95 -39.06 10.44
N PRO A 184 -4.15 -38.46 10.28
CA PRO A 184 -4.45 -37.64 9.10
C PRO A 184 -3.70 -36.30 9.09
N ARG A 185 -3.03 -35.94 10.18
CA ARG A 185 -2.18 -34.74 10.31
C ARG A 185 -0.90 -35.09 11.06
N VAL A 186 0.25 -34.71 10.49
CA VAL A 186 1.54 -34.81 11.17
C VAL A 186 1.79 -33.51 11.93
N VAL A 187 1.94 -33.60 13.26
CA VAL A 187 2.29 -32.47 14.11
C VAL A 187 3.71 -32.69 14.65
N LYS A 188 4.56 -31.66 14.64
CA LYS A 188 5.92 -31.76 15.19
C LYS A 188 5.85 -32.04 16.71
N GLY A 189 6.67 -32.98 17.18
CA GLY A 189 6.83 -33.26 18.62
C GLY A 189 5.87 -34.29 19.21
N VAL A 190 5.13 -35.05 18.40
CA VAL A 190 4.27 -36.14 18.89
C VAL A 190 5.09 -37.42 19.09
N SER A 191 5.00 -38.03 20.27
CA SER A 191 5.49 -39.37 20.55
C SER A 191 4.32 -40.32 20.82
N PHE A 192 4.45 -41.56 20.36
CA PHE A 192 3.47 -42.62 20.63
C PHE A 192 4.09 -43.63 21.59
N SER A 193 3.34 -44.05 22.59
CA SER A 193 3.72 -45.13 23.50
C SER A 193 2.71 -46.26 23.35
N LEU A 194 3.19 -47.44 22.97
CA LEU A 194 2.40 -48.66 22.91
C LEU A 194 2.66 -49.45 24.20
N ARG A 195 1.59 -49.77 24.92
CA ARG A 195 1.66 -50.62 26.12
C ARG A 195 0.97 -51.95 25.83
N LEU A 196 1.71 -53.04 26.03
CA LEU A 196 1.14 -54.39 26.04
C LEU A 196 0.73 -54.73 27.47
N ASN A 197 -0.53 -55.08 27.67
CA ASN A 197 -1.00 -55.64 28.94
C ASN A 197 -1.24 -57.13 28.74
N VAL A 198 -0.64 -57.96 29.58
CA VAL A 198 -0.90 -59.40 29.61
C VAL A 198 -1.80 -59.66 30.82
N ALA A 199 -3.01 -60.14 30.57
CA ALA A 199 -3.87 -60.63 31.63
C ALA A 199 -3.46 -62.06 31.99
N ALA A 200 -3.08 -62.30 33.24
CA ALA A 200 -2.90 -63.66 33.75
C ALA A 200 -4.26 -64.34 33.95
N GLU A 201 -4.30 -65.69 34.00
CA GLU A 201 -5.55 -66.46 34.18
C GLU A 201 -6.31 -66.12 35.48
N ASP A 202 -5.68 -65.41 36.43
CA ASP A 202 -6.29 -64.91 37.67
C ASP A 202 -6.92 -63.51 37.56
N GLY A 203 -6.92 -62.91 36.36
CA GLY A 203 -7.51 -61.61 36.09
C GLY A 203 -6.68 -60.42 36.59
N SER A 204 -5.43 -60.64 37.02
CA SER A 204 -4.51 -59.55 37.38
C SER A 204 -3.74 -59.03 36.15
N ASP A 205 -3.69 -57.70 36.00
CA ASP A 205 -2.88 -57.05 34.96
C ASP A 205 -1.40 -57.09 35.36
N ARG A 206 -0.56 -57.69 34.50
CA ARG A 206 0.90 -57.61 34.62
C ARG A 206 1.48 -56.80 33.47
N LEU A 207 2.29 -55.81 33.82
CA LEU A 207 3.09 -55.03 32.89
C LEU A 207 4.32 -55.84 32.48
N VAL A 208 4.61 -55.90 31.18
CA VAL A 208 5.85 -56.45 30.62
C VAL A 208 6.62 -55.32 29.96
#